data_AF-A0AAV3T306-F1
#
_entry.id   AF-A0AAV3T306-F1
#
_cell.length_a   1.000
_cell.length_b   1.000
_cell.length_c   1.000
_cell.angle_alpha   90.00
_cell.angle_beta   90.00
_cell.angle_gamma   90.00
#
_symmetry.space_group_name_H-M   'P 1'
#
loop_
_entity.id
_entity.type
_entity.pdbx_description
1 polymer ?
#
loop_
_entity_poly.entity_id
_entity_poly.type
_entity_poly.pdbx_seq_one_letter_code
_entity_poly.pdbx_strand_id
1 'polypeptide(L)'
;MDVSQFVAENYDYILAAVIVALGFATGVVARRMNERVMDALGVGDAVEGTSVERTARNFGTTTTAFVARVSGWVIYGVAIVLALRVVNPLLAAALWVQVTGYLPNVAIALVVLVVGLVAGDKAELAVSERLRGVKLPEIGVIPVAARYSVVFVAALVALSQLGVATTALVVAFAAYLAAAVVLTVVATRDLLAAGAAGLYLLLTEPYGIGDTIRVEDMEGFVQEVDVFVTRIEDDGTEYVIPNHLVMRSGVVRVID
;
A
#
# COMPACT_ATOMS: atom_id res chain seq x y z
N MET A 1 18.23 -27.65 54.44
CA MET A 1 18.16 -26.27 53.92
C MET A 1 17.00 -25.61 54.63
N ASP A 2 17.28 -24.67 55.53
CA ASP A 2 16.24 -24.03 56.34
C ASP A 2 15.39 -23.08 55.48
N VAL A 3 14.11 -22.98 55.80
CA VAL A 3 13.15 -22.12 55.08
C VAL A 3 13.62 -20.67 55.05
N SER A 4 14.23 -20.19 56.13
CA SER A 4 14.82 -18.85 56.21
C SER A 4 15.97 -18.65 55.21
N GLN A 5 16.81 -19.67 55.01
CA GLN A 5 17.93 -19.63 54.08
C GLN A 5 17.45 -19.65 52.62
N PHE A 6 16.44 -20.47 52.32
CA PHE A 6 15.79 -20.48 51.00
C PHE A 6 15.15 -19.14 50.65
N VAL A 7 14.46 -18.51 51.61
CA VAL A 7 13.80 -17.21 51.43
C VAL A 7 14.83 -16.10 51.23
N ALA A 8 15.94 -16.12 51.98
CA ALA A 8 17.00 -15.13 51.82
C ALA A 8 17.68 -15.22 50.45
N GLU A 9 17.93 -16.43 49.94
CA GLU A 9 18.56 -16.64 48.63
C GLU A 9 17.64 -16.28 47.45
N ASN A 10 16.32 -16.32 47.63
CA ASN A 10 15.34 -16.11 46.55
C ASN A 10 14.47 -14.84 46.75
N TYR A 11 14.87 -13.93 47.63
CA TYR A 11 14.05 -12.77 48.03
C TYR A 11 13.57 -11.94 46.84
N ASP A 12 14.45 -11.64 45.87
CA ASP A 12 14.11 -10.81 44.70
C ASP A 12 13.09 -11.49 43.78
N TYR A 13 13.20 -12.81 43.60
CA TYR A 13 12.25 -13.60 42.81
C TYR A 13 10.90 -13.73 43.50
N ILE A 14 10.90 -13.94 44.82
CA ILE A 14 9.67 -13.99 45.64
C ILE A 14 8.98 -12.63 45.60
N LEU A 15 9.72 -11.54 45.77
CA LEU A 15 9.19 -10.19 45.76
C LEU A 15 8.63 -9.82 44.38
N ALA A 16 9.31 -10.18 43.29
CA ALA A 16 8.78 -10.00 41.94
C ALA A 16 7.52 -10.84 41.66
N ALA A 17 7.47 -12.09 42.13
CA ALA A 17 6.26 -12.91 42.02
C ALA A 17 5.08 -12.28 42.77
N VAL A 18 5.32 -11.71 43.95
CA VAL A 18 4.33 -10.95 44.71
C VAL A 18 3.89 -9.69 43.95
N ILE A 19 4.81 -8.93 43.36
CA ILE A 19 4.47 -7.75 42.55
C ILE A 19 3.59 -8.13 41.35
N VAL A 20 3.91 -9.21 40.62
CA VAL A 20 3.09 -9.67 39.48
C VAL A 20 1.71 -10.12 39.96
N ALA A 21 1.63 -10.88 41.06
CA ALA A 21 0.36 -11.35 41.61
C ALA A 21 -0.54 -10.19 42.07
N LEU A 22 0.04 -9.21 42.79
CA LEU A 22 -0.66 -8.00 43.21
C LEU A 22 -1.06 -7.14 42.01
N GLY A 23 -0.19 -7.01 41.01
CA GLY A 23 -0.46 -6.29 39.77
C GLY A 23 -1.61 -6.90 38.97
N PHE A 24 -1.64 -8.24 38.85
CA PHE A 24 -2.73 -8.96 38.21
C PHE A 24 -4.05 -8.77 38.96
N ALA A 25 -4.04 -8.95 40.29
CA ALA A 25 -5.23 -8.74 41.12
C ALA A 25 -5.76 -7.30 40.98
N THR A 26 -4.86 -6.32 41.08
CA THR A 26 -5.20 -4.89 40.95
C THR A 26 -5.69 -4.56 39.54
N GLY A 27 -5.09 -5.12 38.50
CA GLY A 27 -5.53 -4.93 37.11
C GLY A 27 -6.92 -5.51 36.83
N VAL A 28 -7.24 -6.68 37.40
CA VAL A 28 -8.59 -7.28 37.33
C VAL A 28 -9.61 -6.42 38.08
N VAL A 29 -9.26 -5.93 39.27
CA VAL A 29 -10.13 -5.03 40.05
C VAL A 29 -10.36 -3.72 39.30
N ALA A 30 -9.31 -3.08 38.81
CA ALA A 30 -9.38 -1.83 38.07
C ALA A 30 -10.21 -1.96 36.79
N ARG A 31 -10.08 -3.07 36.06
CA ARG A 31 -10.95 -3.35 34.90
C ARG A 31 -12.42 -3.40 35.31
N ARG A 32 -12.77 -4.19 36.33
CA ARG A 32 -14.15 -4.31 36.82
C ARG A 32 -14.69 -2.96 37.32
N MET A 33 -13.84 -2.18 37.97
CA MET A 33 -14.20 -0.86 38.46
C MET A 33 -14.42 0.13 37.31
N ASN A 34 -13.58 0.12 36.27
CA ASN A 34 -13.75 0.94 35.07
C ASN A 34 -15.03 0.57 34.31
N GLU A 35 -15.34 -0.71 34.14
CA GLU A 35 -16.60 -1.16 33.53
C GLU A 35 -17.79 -0.58 34.32
N ARG A 36 -17.80 -0.75 35.66
CA ARG A 36 -18.87 -0.19 36.51
C ARG A 36 -18.98 1.33 36.46
N VAL A 37 -17.86 2.05 36.44
CA VAL A 37 -17.84 3.51 36.39
C VAL A 37 -18.37 4.00 35.04
N MET A 38 -17.98 3.36 33.94
CA MET A 38 -18.47 3.72 32.60
C MET A 38 -19.96 3.44 32.43
N ASP A 39 -20.45 2.33 32.98
CA ASP A 39 -21.87 2.01 33.00
C ASP A 39 -22.65 3.01 33.87
N ALA A 40 -22.12 3.36 35.05
CA ALA A 40 -22.74 4.34 35.94
C ALA A 40 -22.77 5.77 35.38
N LEU A 41 -21.77 6.11 34.54
CA LEU A 41 -21.70 7.40 33.84
C LEU A 41 -22.52 7.42 32.54
N GLY A 42 -23.18 6.31 32.17
CA GLY A 42 -23.95 6.21 30.92
C GLY A 42 -23.09 6.34 29.67
N VAL A 43 -21.79 6.03 29.77
CA VAL A 43 -20.85 6.17 28.64
C VAL A 43 -21.28 5.27 27.50
N GLY A 44 -21.74 4.05 27.79
CA GLY A 44 -22.23 3.09 26.78
C GLY A 44 -23.31 3.70 25.88
N ASP A 45 -24.31 4.34 26.48
CA ASP A 45 -25.40 5.01 25.76
C ASP A 45 -24.90 6.24 24.99
N ALA A 46 -23.92 6.96 25.54
CA ALA A 46 -23.35 8.16 24.91
C ALA A 46 -22.48 7.84 23.67
N VAL A 47 -21.82 6.67 23.61
CA VAL A 47 -21.03 6.25 22.44
C VAL A 47 -21.86 5.44 21.43
N GLU A 48 -23.10 5.13 21.75
CA GLU A 48 -23.98 4.35 20.88
C GLU A 48 -24.29 5.12 19.57
N GLY A 49 -24.23 4.42 18.43
CA GLY A 49 -24.42 5.01 17.10
C GLY A 49 -23.18 5.69 16.50
N THR A 50 -22.10 5.87 17.27
CA THR A 50 -20.84 6.41 16.75
C THR A 50 -20.14 5.45 15.78
N SER A 51 -19.24 5.97 14.95
CA SER A 51 -18.36 5.17 14.09
C SER A 51 -17.38 4.31 14.92
N VAL A 52 -17.00 4.79 16.11
CA VAL A 52 -16.09 4.10 17.03
C VAL A 52 -16.75 2.84 17.60
N GLU A 53 -17.98 2.94 18.08
CA GLU A 53 -18.73 1.79 18.60
C GLU A 53 -19.00 0.74 17.52
N ARG A 54 -19.30 1.17 16.27
CA ARG A 54 -19.41 0.24 15.14
C ARG A 54 -18.12 -0.52 14.86
N THR A 55 -16.98 0.18 14.94
CA THR A 55 -15.66 -0.44 14.76
C THR A 55 -15.37 -1.44 15.88
N ALA A 56 -15.65 -1.08 17.14
CA ALA A 56 -15.48 -1.97 18.29
C ALA A 56 -16.31 -3.26 18.14
N ARG A 57 -17.57 -3.15 17.69
CA ARG A 57 -18.43 -4.32 17.44
C ARG A 57 -17.91 -5.24 16.34
N ASN A 58 -17.27 -4.70 15.30
CA ASN A 58 -16.62 -5.53 14.27
C ASN A 58 -15.51 -6.44 14.85
N PHE A 59 -14.92 -6.05 15.98
CA PHE A 59 -13.96 -6.86 16.75
C PHE A 59 -14.61 -7.70 17.85
N GLY A 60 -15.95 -7.78 17.91
CA GLY A 60 -16.68 -8.56 18.93
C GLY A 60 -16.62 -7.96 20.34
N THR A 61 -16.40 -6.65 20.47
CA THR A 61 -16.32 -5.94 21.77
C THR A 61 -17.16 -4.66 21.76
N THR A 62 -17.43 -4.09 22.94
CA THR A 62 -17.98 -2.74 23.08
C THR A 62 -16.84 -1.75 23.34
N THR A 63 -17.08 -0.46 23.10
CA THR A 63 -16.08 0.59 23.37
C THR A 63 -15.72 0.64 24.86
N THR A 64 -16.71 0.55 25.76
CA THR A 64 -16.49 0.57 27.21
C THR A 64 -15.67 -0.64 27.68
N ALA A 65 -16.02 -1.85 27.22
CA ALA A 65 -15.29 -3.06 27.56
C ALA A 65 -13.87 -3.07 26.97
N PHE A 66 -13.69 -2.49 25.78
CA PHE A 66 -12.38 -2.34 25.17
C PHE A 66 -11.50 -1.41 26.01
N VAL A 67 -11.99 -0.22 26.35
CA VAL A 67 -11.24 0.75 27.17
C VAL A 67 -10.91 0.16 28.54
N ALA A 68 -11.87 -0.47 29.22
CA ALA A 68 -11.62 -1.07 30.53
C ALA A 68 -10.59 -2.22 30.47
N ARG A 69 -10.61 -3.02 29.39
CA ARG A 69 -9.62 -4.08 29.16
C ARG A 69 -8.23 -3.50 28.93
N VAL A 70 -8.12 -2.44 28.13
CA VAL A 70 -6.86 -1.73 27.90
C VAL A 70 -6.34 -1.15 29.21
N SER A 71 -7.17 -0.52 30.03
CA SER A 71 -6.76 -0.02 31.36
C SER A 71 -6.21 -1.13 32.26
N GLY A 72 -6.86 -2.30 32.29
CA GLY A 72 -6.37 -3.45 33.05
C GLY A 72 -5.02 -3.99 32.56
N TRP A 73 -4.84 -4.05 31.23
CA TRP A 73 -3.56 -4.47 30.62
C TRP A 73 -2.43 -3.49 30.91
N VAL A 74 -2.70 -2.19 30.95
CA VAL A 74 -1.70 -1.17 31.31
C VAL A 74 -1.20 -1.41 32.75
N ILE A 75 -2.11 -1.63 33.70
CA ILE A 75 -1.73 -1.88 35.11
C ILE A 75 -0.91 -3.16 35.23
N TYR A 76 -1.31 -4.22 34.53
CA TYR A 76 -0.56 -5.47 34.49
C TYR A 76 0.84 -5.28 33.87
N GLY A 77 0.94 -4.52 32.79
CA GLY A 77 2.21 -4.17 32.15
C GLY A 77 3.15 -3.39 33.08
N VAL A 78 2.61 -2.40 33.81
CA VAL A 78 3.38 -1.65 34.82
C VAL A 78 3.89 -2.59 35.92
N ALA A 79 3.05 -3.49 36.43
CA ALA A 79 3.46 -4.46 37.44
C ALA A 79 4.57 -5.40 36.94
N ILE A 80 4.51 -5.85 35.68
CA ILE A 80 5.60 -6.63 35.07
C ILE A 80 6.90 -5.82 35.03
N VAL A 81 6.85 -4.55 34.61
CA VAL A 81 8.05 -3.70 34.58
C VAL A 81 8.63 -3.48 35.98
N LEU A 82 7.77 -3.31 36.99
CA LEU A 82 8.20 -3.19 38.39
C LEU A 82 8.83 -4.49 38.91
N ALA A 83 8.23 -5.65 38.61
CA ALA A 83 8.77 -6.95 38.98
C ALA A 83 10.12 -7.21 38.30
N LEU A 84 10.24 -6.84 37.02
CA LEU A 84 11.50 -6.95 36.28
C LEU A 84 12.59 -6.03 36.83
N ARG A 85 12.24 -4.82 37.30
CA ARG A 85 13.18 -3.93 38.00
C ARG A 85 13.76 -4.56 39.27
N VAL A 86 12.98 -5.40 39.95
CA VAL A 86 13.43 -6.10 41.16
C VAL A 86 14.34 -7.27 40.82
N VAL A 87 13.91 -8.15 39.91
CA VAL A 87 14.67 -9.37 39.54
C VAL A 87 15.93 -9.05 38.75
N ASN A 88 15.87 -8.07 37.85
CA ASN A 88 17.01 -7.74 37.00
C ASN A 88 17.04 -6.23 36.69
N PRO A 89 17.62 -5.43 37.61
CA PRO A 89 17.74 -3.98 37.43
C PRO A 89 18.46 -3.58 36.15
N LEU A 90 19.46 -4.38 35.72
CA LEU A 90 20.23 -4.14 34.49
C LEU A 90 19.36 -4.28 33.25
N LEU A 91 18.58 -5.37 33.14
CA LEU A 91 17.64 -5.54 32.03
C LEU A 91 16.56 -4.46 32.03
N ALA A 92 16.02 -4.11 33.20
CA ALA A 92 15.02 -3.07 33.30
C ALA A 92 15.58 -1.71 32.86
N ALA A 93 16.79 -1.34 33.29
CA ALA A 93 17.46 -0.11 32.86
C ALA A 93 17.69 -0.09 31.34
N ALA A 94 18.11 -1.22 30.75
CA ALA A 94 18.27 -1.35 29.30
C ALA A 94 16.94 -1.13 28.55
N LEU A 95 15.83 -1.70 29.04
CA LEU A 95 14.50 -1.47 28.46
C LEU A 95 14.07 -0.01 28.56
N TRP A 96 14.32 0.67 29.68
CA TRP A 96 14.00 2.10 29.83
C TRP A 96 14.76 2.96 28.82
N VAL A 97 16.05 2.68 28.60
CA VAL A 97 16.86 3.37 27.59
C VAL A 97 16.33 3.10 26.17
N GLN A 98 15.96 1.86 25.85
CA GLN A 98 15.37 1.54 24.55
C GLN A 98 14.02 2.23 24.32
N VAL A 99 13.11 2.19 25.30
CA VAL A 99 11.78 2.81 25.20
C VAL A 99 11.90 4.31 25.01
N THR A 100 12.73 4.98 25.81
CA THR A 100 12.94 6.43 25.70
C THR A 100 13.66 6.82 24.41
N GLY A 101 14.62 6.01 23.95
CA GLY A 101 15.27 6.17 22.66
C GLY A 101 14.36 5.93 21.45
N TYR A 102 13.30 5.14 21.62
CA TYR A 102 12.34 4.84 20.54
C TYR A 102 11.26 5.91 20.37
N LEU A 103 10.94 6.68 21.41
CA LEU A 103 9.92 7.74 21.36
C LEU A 103 10.17 8.80 20.26
N PRO A 104 11.38 9.34 20.08
CA PRO A 104 11.67 10.25 18.98
C PRO A 104 11.41 9.63 17.60
N ASN A 105 11.77 8.36 17.41
CA ASN A 105 11.56 7.66 16.14
C ASN A 105 10.07 7.49 15.83
N VAL A 106 9.25 7.17 16.84
CA VAL A 106 7.79 7.12 16.69
C VAL A 106 7.23 8.49 16.33
N ALA A 107 7.71 9.55 16.97
CA ALA A 107 7.29 10.91 16.65
C ALA A 107 7.63 11.29 15.20
N ILE A 108 8.87 11.01 14.75
CA ILE A 108 9.30 11.26 13.37
C ILE A 108 8.46 10.43 12.39
N ALA A 109 8.23 9.14 12.68
CA ALA A 109 7.41 8.26 11.85
C ALA A 109 5.98 8.82 11.67
N LEU A 110 5.36 9.31 12.75
CA LEU A 110 4.04 9.94 12.71
C LEU A 110 4.05 11.22 11.89
N VAL A 111 5.05 12.09 12.07
CA VAL A 111 5.19 13.34 11.30
C VAL A 111 5.36 13.03 9.81
N VAL A 112 6.23 12.09 9.46
CA VAL A 112 6.45 11.65 8.07
C VAL A 112 5.17 11.10 7.47
N LEU A 113 4.41 10.29 8.21
CA LEU A 113 3.16 9.72 7.71
C LEU A 113 2.11 10.82 7.44
N VAL A 114 1.94 11.76 8.37
CA VAL A 114 1.02 12.89 8.20
C VAL A 114 1.42 13.75 7.00
N VAL A 115 2.70 14.10 6.90
CA VAL A 115 3.24 14.87 5.76
C VAL A 115 3.03 14.10 4.46
N GLY A 116 3.26 12.79 4.45
CA GLY A 116 3.06 11.92 3.30
C GLY A 116 1.61 11.87 2.82
N LEU A 117 0.64 11.77 3.72
CA LEU A 117 -0.78 11.81 3.38
C LEU A 117 -1.17 13.14 2.73
N VAL A 118 -0.76 14.26 3.34
CA VAL A 118 -1.03 15.60 2.81
C VAL A 118 -0.33 15.82 1.46
N ALA A 119 0.93 15.37 1.33
CA ALA A 119 1.67 15.45 0.08
C ALA A 119 1.04 14.58 -1.01
N GLY A 120 0.50 13.41 -0.66
CA GLY A 120 -0.22 12.54 -1.56
C GLY A 120 -1.50 13.19 -2.10
N ASP A 121 -2.31 13.80 -1.23
CA ASP A 121 -3.52 14.52 -1.64
C ASP A 121 -3.17 15.71 -2.56
N LYS A 122 -2.09 16.44 -2.25
CA LYS A 122 -1.59 17.52 -3.13
C LYS A 122 -1.08 17.01 -4.46
N ALA A 123 -0.42 15.86 -4.48
CA ALA A 123 0.06 15.23 -5.71
C ALA A 123 -1.12 14.80 -6.60
N GLU A 124 -2.18 14.24 -6.04
CA GLU A 124 -3.41 13.92 -6.78
C GLU A 124 -3.98 15.16 -7.45
N LEU A 125 -4.16 16.23 -6.67
CA LEU A 125 -4.71 17.48 -7.18
C LEU A 125 -3.83 18.06 -8.29
N ALA A 126 -2.52 18.16 -8.06
CA ALA A 126 -1.58 18.68 -9.04
C ALA A 126 -1.59 17.88 -10.35
N VAL A 127 -1.62 16.55 -10.27
CA VAL A 127 -1.68 15.69 -11.47
C VAL A 127 -3.05 15.80 -12.15
N SER A 128 -4.14 15.83 -11.38
CA SER A 128 -5.50 15.96 -11.93
C SER A 128 -5.66 17.27 -12.70
N GLU A 129 -5.13 18.39 -12.19
CA GLU A 129 -5.21 19.69 -12.85
C GLU A 129 -4.44 19.70 -14.18
N ARG A 130 -3.29 19.03 -14.24
CA ARG A 130 -2.51 18.89 -15.47
C ARG A 130 -3.21 18.02 -16.50
N LEU A 131 -4.01 17.05 -16.06
CA LEU A 131 -4.70 16.10 -16.93
C LEU A 131 -6.14 16.52 -17.30
N ARG A 132 -6.68 17.59 -16.71
CA ARG A 132 -8.04 18.11 -17.01
C ARG A 132 -8.30 18.38 -18.50
N GLY A 133 -7.27 18.72 -19.27
CA GLY A 133 -7.38 18.99 -20.70
C GLY A 133 -7.43 17.74 -21.59
N VAL A 134 -7.15 16.56 -21.04
CA VAL A 134 -6.99 15.33 -21.81
C VAL A 134 -8.27 14.50 -21.73
N LYS A 135 -8.96 14.36 -22.86
CA LYS A 135 -10.22 13.63 -22.99
C LYS A 135 -9.98 12.13 -23.26
N LEU A 136 -9.33 11.45 -22.33
CA LEU A 136 -9.17 10.00 -22.40
C LEU A 136 -10.12 9.31 -21.41
N PRO A 137 -10.75 8.19 -21.79
CA PRO A 137 -11.37 7.29 -20.83
C PRO A 137 -10.37 6.95 -19.72
N GLU A 138 -10.83 6.88 -18.47
CA GLU A 138 -10.04 6.38 -17.33
C GLU A 138 -8.81 7.23 -16.90
N ILE A 139 -8.68 8.46 -17.40
CA ILE A 139 -7.56 9.33 -17.00
C ILE A 139 -7.46 9.61 -15.49
N GLY A 140 -8.56 9.44 -14.76
CA GLY A 140 -8.63 9.55 -13.31
C GLY A 140 -7.77 8.55 -12.54
N VAL A 141 -7.28 7.49 -13.18
CA VAL A 141 -6.39 6.50 -12.54
C VAL A 141 -5.01 7.08 -12.25
N ILE A 142 -4.51 7.98 -13.12
CA ILE A 142 -3.14 8.53 -12.99
C ILE A 142 -2.99 9.43 -11.74
N PRO A 143 -3.90 10.40 -11.47
CA PRO A 143 -3.85 11.18 -10.23
C PRO A 143 -3.89 10.32 -8.97
N VAL A 144 -4.77 9.31 -8.95
CA VAL A 144 -4.94 8.40 -7.82
C VAL A 144 -3.66 7.57 -7.61
N ALA A 145 -3.05 7.05 -8.69
CA ALA A 145 -1.79 6.33 -8.63
C ALA A 145 -0.64 7.21 -8.09
N ALA A 146 -0.60 8.50 -8.45
CA ALA A 146 0.39 9.44 -7.95
C ALA A 146 0.27 9.63 -6.42
N ARG A 147 -0.95 9.80 -5.91
CA ARG A 147 -1.21 9.87 -4.46
C ARG A 147 -0.73 8.64 -3.73
N TYR A 148 -1.17 7.46 -4.16
CA TYR A 148 -0.80 6.22 -3.49
C TYR A 148 0.70 5.95 -3.55
N SER A 149 1.38 6.38 -4.63
CA SER A 149 2.84 6.29 -4.73
C SER A 149 3.55 7.14 -3.66
N VAL A 150 3.11 8.38 -3.46
CA VAL A 150 3.66 9.27 -2.41
C VAL A 150 3.39 8.71 -1.02
N VAL A 151 2.15 8.27 -0.75
CA VAL A 151 1.75 7.68 0.54
C VAL A 151 2.54 6.41 0.82
N PHE A 152 2.77 5.57 -0.20
CA PHE A 152 3.58 4.35 -0.06
C PHE A 152 5.01 4.65 0.35
N VAL A 153 5.67 5.62 -0.30
CA VAL A 153 7.03 6.03 0.06
C VAL A 153 7.07 6.58 1.50
N ALA A 154 6.12 7.43 1.88
CA ALA A 154 6.03 7.95 3.24
C ALA A 154 5.84 6.83 4.29
N ALA A 155 5.01 5.83 3.98
CA ALA A 155 4.82 4.67 4.83
C ALA A 155 6.12 3.85 4.99
N LEU A 156 6.89 3.65 3.91
CA LEU A 156 8.19 2.99 4.00
C LEU A 156 9.19 3.77 4.86
N VAL A 157 9.26 5.10 4.71
CA VAL A 157 10.12 5.93 5.55
C VAL A 157 9.70 5.84 7.01
N ALA A 158 8.40 5.92 7.31
CA ALA A 158 7.87 5.78 8.67
C ALA A 158 8.20 4.41 9.27
N LEU A 159 7.99 3.32 8.52
CA LEU A 159 8.35 1.96 8.95
C LEU A 159 9.85 1.80 9.20
N SER A 160 10.69 2.45 8.38
CA SER A 160 12.14 2.45 8.58
C SER A 160 12.55 3.13 9.88
N GLN A 161 11.88 4.23 10.27
CA GLN A 161 12.11 4.89 11.57
C GLN A 161 11.72 3.98 12.73
N LEU A 162 10.66 3.18 12.56
CA LEU A 162 10.22 2.20 13.56
C LEU A 162 11.14 0.97 13.65
N GLY A 163 12.22 0.89 12.86
CA GLY A 163 13.15 -0.24 12.85
C GLY A 163 12.60 -1.49 12.16
N VAL A 164 11.51 -1.36 11.41
CA VAL A 164 10.99 -2.46 10.58
C VAL A 164 11.93 -2.66 9.40
N ALA A 165 12.24 -3.91 9.08
CA ALA A 165 13.06 -4.26 7.92
C ALA A 165 12.32 -3.97 6.61
N THR A 166 12.45 -2.74 6.11
CA THR A 166 11.76 -2.27 4.89
C THR A 166 12.36 -2.85 3.62
N THR A 167 13.58 -3.38 3.65
CA THR A 167 14.25 -3.99 2.49
C THR A 167 13.40 -5.08 1.85
N ALA A 168 12.80 -5.96 2.64
CA ALA A 168 11.95 -7.03 2.13
C ALA A 168 10.70 -6.48 1.40
N LEU A 169 10.08 -5.43 1.95
CA LEU A 169 8.92 -4.77 1.33
C LEU A 169 9.31 -4.08 0.02
N VAL A 170 10.45 -3.37 -0.01
CA VAL A 170 10.95 -2.70 -1.20
C VAL A 170 11.26 -3.71 -2.31
N VAL A 171 11.92 -4.82 -1.98
CA VAL A 171 12.23 -5.88 -2.94
C VAL A 171 10.97 -6.52 -3.50
N ALA A 172 9.99 -6.84 -2.65
CA ALA A 172 8.71 -7.41 -3.10
C ALA A 172 7.94 -6.45 -4.02
N PHE A 173 7.90 -5.16 -3.67
CA PHE A 173 7.26 -4.15 -4.50
C PHE A 173 7.98 -3.94 -5.83
N ALA A 174 9.32 -3.94 -5.84
CA ALA A 174 10.11 -3.85 -7.05
C ALA A 174 9.85 -5.06 -7.97
N ALA A 175 9.77 -6.27 -7.42
CA ALA A 175 9.40 -7.47 -8.18
C ALA A 175 8.00 -7.38 -8.78
N TYR A 176 7.02 -6.88 -8.01
CA TYR A 176 5.67 -6.63 -8.50
C TYR A 176 5.65 -5.60 -9.63
N LEU A 177 6.34 -4.47 -9.48
CA LEU A 177 6.43 -3.45 -10.53
C LEU A 177 7.12 -3.98 -11.79
N ALA A 178 8.21 -4.75 -11.63
CA ALA A 178 8.89 -5.38 -12.76
C ALA A 178 7.93 -6.31 -13.51
N ALA A 179 7.17 -7.14 -12.80
CA ALA A 179 6.16 -8.00 -13.40
C ALA A 179 5.06 -7.20 -14.10
N ALA A 180 4.53 -6.14 -13.47
CA ALA A 180 3.51 -5.28 -14.06
C ALA A 180 4.00 -4.60 -15.36
N VAL A 181 5.24 -4.10 -15.38
CA VAL A 181 5.86 -3.50 -16.57
C VAL A 181 6.01 -4.54 -17.67
N VAL A 182 6.55 -5.73 -17.37
CA VAL A 182 6.72 -6.80 -18.36
C VAL A 182 5.37 -7.22 -18.94
N LEU A 183 4.36 -7.44 -18.09
CA LEU A 183 3.02 -7.82 -18.52
C LEU A 183 2.37 -6.73 -19.39
N THR A 184 2.56 -5.46 -19.03
CA THR A 184 2.07 -4.33 -19.83
C THR A 184 2.72 -4.32 -21.21
N VAL A 185 4.05 -4.44 -21.29
CA VAL A 185 4.78 -4.49 -22.57
C VAL A 185 4.34 -5.67 -23.42
N VAL A 186 4.17 -6.85 -22.82
CA VAL A 186 3.71 -8.05 -23.52
C VAL A 186 2.28 -7.85 -24.05
N ALA A 187 1.40 -7.26 -23.24
CA ALA A 187 0.02 -6.99 -23.63
C ALA A 187 -0.08 -5.95 -24.75
N THR A 188 0.80 -4.95 -24.78
CA THR A 188 0.78 -3.87 -25.79
C THR A 188 1.73 -4.08 -26.95
N ARG A 189 2.42 -5.23 -27.04
CA ARG A 189 3.51 -5.45 -28.01
C ARG A 189 3.08 -5.22 -29.46
N ASP A 190 1.88 -5.68 -29.83
CA ASP A 190 1.40 -5.63 -31.21
C ASP A 190 1.00 -4.21 -31.61
N LEU A 191 0.43 -3.44 -30.67
CA LEU A 191 0.12 -2.02 -30.87
C LEU A 191 1.39 -1.19 -31.06
N LEU A 192 2.43 -1.45 -30.25
CA LEU A 192 3.73 -0.78 -30.37
C LEU A 192 4.41 -1.13 -31.71
N ALA A 193 4.38 -2.40 -32.11
CA ALA A 193 4.91 -2.83 -33.39
C ALA A 193 4.16 -2.19 -34.57
N ALA A 194 2.82 -2.11 -34.48
CA ALA A 194 1.99 -1.47 -35.51
C ALA A 194 2.31 0.03 -35.63
N GLY A 195 2.43 0.74 -34.52
CA GLY A 195 2.80 2.16 -34.50
C GLY A 195 4.19 2.43 -35.10
N ALA A 196 5.19 1.60 -34.76
CA ALA A 196 6.53 1.72 -35.31
C ALA A 196 6.55 1.45 -36.83
N ALA A 197 5.82 0.42 -37.27
CA ALA A 197 5.65 0.11 -38.69
C ALA A 197 4.95 1.25 -39.44
N GLY A 198 3.87 1.81 -38.90
CA GLY A 198 3.17 2.93 -39.52
C GLY A 198 4.02 4.19 -39.62
N LEU A 199 4.77 4.52 -38.57
CA LEU A 199 5.69 5.66 -38.62
C LEU A 199 6.75 5.48 -39.72
N TYR A 200 7.28 4.26 -39.88
CA TYR A 200 8.22 3.96 -40.96
C TYR A 200 7.58 4.09 -42.34
N LEU A 201 6.37 3.53 -42.53
CA LEU A 201 5.62 3.60 -43.79
C LEU A 201 5.29 5.05 -44.16
N LEU A 202 4.85 5.87 -43.20
CA LEU A 202 4.56 7.29 -43.40
C LEU A 202 5.81 8.11 -43.74
N LEU A 203 6.97 7.76 -43.21
CA LEU A 203 8.22 8.49 -43.46
C LEU A 203 8.90 8.11 -44.77
N THR A 204 8.79 6.84 -45.17
CA THR A 204 9.47 6.30 -46.37
C THR A 204 8.57 6.21 -47.59
N GLU A 205 7.25 6.27 -47.37
CA GLU A 205 6.19 6.25 -48.37
C GLU A 205 6.44 5.25 -49.52
N PRO A 206 6.68 3.95 -49.21
CA PRO A 206 7.00 2.93 -50.22
C PRO A 206 5.83 2.66 -51.18
N TYR A 207 4.62 2.99 -50.74
CA TYR A 207 3.37 3.03 -51.50
C TYR A 207 2.53 4.19 -50.93
N GLY A 208 1.69 4.77 -51.77
CA GLY A 208 0.85 5.91 -51.44
C GLY A 208 -0.64 5.64 -51.67
N ILE A 209 -1.47 6.62 -51.30
CA ILE A 209 -2.90 6.60 -51.56
C ILE A 209 -3.14 6.50 -53.08
N GLY A 210 -4.00 5.57 -53.49
CA GLY A 210 -4.32 5.27 -54.88
C GLY A 210 -3.48 4.16 -55.51
N ASP A 211 -2.42 3.67 -54.85
CA ASP A 211 -1.67 2.51 -55.33
C ASP A 211 -2.45 1.21 -55.11
N THR A 212 -2.42 0.30 -56.08
CA THR A 212 -2.91 -1.07 -55.90
C THR A 212 -1.84 -1.93 -55.26
N ILE A 213 -2.13 -2.43 -54.06
CA ILE A 213 -1.21 -3.26 -53.28
C ILE A 213 -1.85 -4.59 -52.90
N ARG A 214 -1.01 -5.60 -52.72
CA ARG A 214 -1.39 -6.90 -52.16
C ARG A 214 -0.56 -7.20 -50.92
N VAL A 215 -1.24 -7.55 -49.83
CA VAL A 215 -0.66 -7.93 -48.54
C VAL A 215 -1.30 -9.25 -48.12
N GLU A 216 -0.50 -10.32 -48.07
CA GLU A 216 -1.00 -11.71 -47.93
C GLU A 216 -2.07 -12.02 -49.00
N ASP A 217 -3.26 -12.45 -48.57
CA ASP A 217 -4.39 -12.79 -49.44
C ASP A 217 -5.32 -11.60 -49.72
N MET A 218 -4.98 -10.39 -49.25
CA MET A 218 -5.78 -9.18 -49.40
C MET A 218 -5.18 -8.31 -50.51
N GLU A 219 -5.98 -7.92 -51.50
CA GLU A 219 -5.61 -7.03 -52.60
C GLU A 219 -6.63 -5.90 -52.69
N GLY A 220 -6.16 -4.69 -53.04
CA GLY A 220 -7.01 -3.51 -53.18
C GLY A 220 -6.19 -2.24 -53.37
N PHE A 221 -6.86 -1.13 -53.64
CA PHE A 221 -6.21 0.18 -53.72
C PHE A 221 -6.13 0.84 -52.34
N VAL A 222 -5.02 1.51 -52.06
CA VAL A 222 -4.78 2.19 -50.77
C VAL A 222 -5.66 3.41 -50.64
N GLN A 223 -6.49 3.45 -49.60
CA GLN A 223 -7.30 4.62 -49.25
C GLN A 223 -6.61 5.53 -48.25
N GLU A 224 -6.02 4.94 -47.21
CA GLU A 224 -5.42 5.66 -46.10
C GLU A 224 -4.30 4.85 -45.47
N VAL A 225 -3.21 5.54 -45.09
CA VAL A 225 -2.14 4.99 -44.26
C VAL A 225 -2.14 5.78 -42.95
N ASP A 226 -2.53 5.11 -41.87
CA ASP A 226 -2.59 5.65 -40.52
C ASP A 226 -1.36 5.20 -39.71
N VAL A 227 -1.19 5.71 -38.49
CA VAL A 227 -0.08 5.30 -37.61
C VAL A 227 -0.16 3.80 -37.26
N PHE A 228 -1.37 3.23 -37.11
CA PHE A 228 -1.53 1.84 -36.66
C PHE A 228 -2.01 0.88 -37.75
N VAL A 229 -2.74 1.38 -38.73
CA VAL A 229 -3.40 0.56 -39.76
C VAL A 229 -3.23 1.18 -41.14
N THR A 230 -3.30 0.34 -42.17
CA THR A 230 -3.44 0.73 -43.57
C THR A 230 -4.80 0.24 -44.04
N ARG A 231 -5.58 1.10 -44.72
CA ARG A 231 -6.89 0.77 -45.27
C ARG A 231 -6.76 0.57 -46.78
N ILE A 232 -7.17 -0.59 -47.26
CA ILE A 232 -7.27 -0.88 -48.70
C ILE A 232 -8.71 -1.27 -49.04
N GLU A 233 -9.18 -0.90 -50.23
CA GLU A 233 -10.52 -1.25 -50.70
C GLU A 233 -10.45 -1.99 -52.03
N ASP A 234 -11.32 -2.98 -52.18
CA ASP A 234 -11.56 -3.71 -53.42
C ASP A 234 -13.05 -4.01 -53.59
N ASP A 235 -13.64 -3.54 -54.69
CA ASP A 235 -15.06 -3.74 -55.05
C ASP A 235 -16.07 -3.58 -53.88
N GLY A 236 -15.90 -2.53 -53.07
CA GLY A 236 -16.77 -2.22 -51.94
C GLY A 236 -16.49 -3.00 -50.65
N THR A 237 -15.40 -3.77 -50.61
CA THR A 237 -14.87 -4.43 -49.40
C THR A 237 -13.67 -3.65 -48.86
N GLU A 238 -13.79 -3.12 -47.65
CA GLU A 238 -12.70 -2.42 -46.94
C GLU A 238 -11.92 -3.40 -46.04
N TYR A 239 -10.60 -3.47 -46.23
CA TYR A 239 -9.69 -4.20 -45.36
C TYR A 239 -8.92 -3.23 -44.47
N VAL A 240 -9.01 -3.44 -43.15
CA VAL A 240 -8.25 -2.67 -42.15
C VAL A 240 -7.07 -3.51 -41.68
N ILE A 241 -5.89 -3.23 -42.23
CA ILE A 241 -4.69 -4.06 -42.05
C ILE A 241 -3.75 -3.39 -41.04
N PRO A 242 -3.45 -4.02 -39.89
CA PRO A 242 -2.41 -3.54 -38.98
C PRO A 242 -1.06 -3.37 -39.67
N ASN A 243 -0.41 -2.22 -39.48
CA ASN A 243 0.84 -1.90 -40.17
C ASN A 243 1.99 -2.89 -39.87
N HIS A 244 1.98 -3.50 -38.68
CA HIS A 244 2.96 -4.55 -38.35
C HIS A 244 2.79 -5.81 -39.21
N LEU A 245 1.58 -6.11 -39.68
CA LEU A 245 1.34 -7.21 -40.62
C LEU A 245 1.86 -6.83 -42.01
N VAL A 246 1.62 -5.61 -42.47
CA VAL A 246 2.16 -5.14 -43.76
C VAL A 246 3.69 -5.24 -43.80
N MET A 247 4.35 -4.79 -42.73
CA MET A 247 5.81 -4.89 -42.61
C MET A 247 6.33 -6.32 -42.47
N ARG A 248 5.57 -7.21 -41.79
CA ARG A 248 5.99 -8.60 -41.57
C ARG A 248 5.81 -9.47 -42.82
N SER A 249 4.70 -9.28 -43.52
CA SER A 249 4.29 -10.11 -44.66
C SER A 249 4.81 -9.58 -45.99
N GLY A 250 5.25 -8.32 -46.03
CA GLY A 250 5.69 -7.65 -47.25
C GLY A 250 4.52 -7.11 -48.06
N VAL A 251 4.82 -6.16 -48.94
CA VAL A 251 3.83 -5.53 -49.82
C VAL A 251 4.23 -5.76 -51.28
N VAL A 252 3.29 -6.24 -52.08
CA VAL A 252 3.45 -6.35 -53.54
C VAL A 252 2.69 -5.20 -54.18
N ARG A 253 3.38 -4.37 -54.97
CA ARG A 253 2.75 -3.31 -55.74
C ARG A 253 2.46 -3.82 -57.14
N VAL A 254 1.21 -3.71 -57.57
CA VAL A 254 0.80 -4.05 -58.93
C VAL A 254 1.02 -2.81 -59.79
N ILE A 255 1.86 -2.94 -60.83
CA ILE A 255 2.17 -1.84 -61.75
C ILE A 255 1.56 -2.23 -63.10
N ASP A 256 0.49 -1.56 -63.48
CA ASP A 256 -0.09 -1.62 -64.84
C ASP A 256 0.65 -0.67 -65.81
#